data_AF-A0A3S5HMD8-F1
#
_entry.id   AF-A0A3S5HMD8-F1
#
_cell.length_a   1.000
_cell.length_b   1.000
_cell.length_c   1.000
_cell.angle_alpha   90.00
_cell.angle_beta   90.00
_cell.angle_gamma   90.00
#
_symmetry.space_group_name_H-M   'P 1'
#
loop_
_entity.id
_entity.type
_entity.pdbx_description
1 polymer ?
#
loop_
_entity_poly.entity_id
_entity_poly.type
_entity_poly.pdbx_seq_one_letter_code
_entity_poly.pdbx_strand_id
1 'polypeptide(L)'
;MIVLDNAADAEQVRPLLPGTRGCRALITSRRPLPDLGAAARYPVPVLAPGDSLELLRATAGAERVAMDIPAVQQIADLLGHLPLALSLIGHHMRDHPAWTLGDYYREPLLTLALEDGVRTALAASDTRLPKGARRLLRLSALHPLEELDAATATALLGKPATVTEYHLATLTTAHLIQRTASGGFQLHPLTHAYAEERICVDEPATHIRQALARLLEHSRGRGATVRLGTRTLHGFRLPMPRQHAEADVEPRLPQQRGAGRVLAA
;
A
#
# COMPACT_ATOMS: atom_id res chain seq x y z
N MET A 1 21.26 24.66 15.80
CA MET A 1 20.40 24.12 14.73
C MET A 1 19.03 23.88 15.33
N ILE A 2 17.95 24.09 14.57
CA ILE A 2 16.57 23.81 15.00
C ILE A 2 16.05 22.64 14.16
N VAL A 3 15.24 21.76 14.75
CA VAL A 3 14.52 20.70 14.04
C VAL A 3 13.03 20.94 14.23
N LEU A 4 12.28 20.98 13.13
CA LEU A 4 10.83 21.17 13.09
C LEU A 4 10.22 19.91 12.47
N ASP A 5 9.76 19.00 13.32
CA ASP A 5 9.26 17.69 12.90
C ASP A 5 7.77 17.73 12.50
N ASN A 6 7.42 16.94 11.48
CA ASN A 6 6.06 16.66 11.01
C ASN A 6 5.21 17.91 10.73
N ALA A 7 5.83 18.94 10.13
CA ALA A 7 5.19 20.21 9.78
C ALA A 7 3.99 20.02 8.84
N ALA A 8 2.85 20.63 9.18
CA ALA A 8 1.60 20.49 8.44
C ALA A 8 1.51 21.40 7.20
N ASP A 9 2.13 22.57 7.26
CA ASP A 9 2.11 23.62 6.24
C ASP A 9 3.28 24.62 6.46
N ALA A 10 3.37 25.63 5.60
CA ALA A 10 4.40 26.66 5.69
C ALA A 10 4.08 27.77 6.73
N GLU A 11 2.82 27.96 7.11
CA GLU A 11 2.41 29.02 8.04
C GLU A 11 2.77 28.66 9.48
N GLN A 12 2.65 27.38 9.85
CA GLN A 12 3.19 26.81 11.09
C GLN A 12 4.71 27.01 11.22
N VAL A 13 5.44 26.87 10.11
CA VAL A 13 6.92 26.84 10.10
C VAL A 13 7.55 28.22 10.02
N ARG A 14 7.02 29.13 9.19
CA ARG A 14 7.54 30.49 8.99
C ARG A 14 7.92 31.25 10.28
N PRO A 15 7.08 31.35 11.32
CA PRO A 15 7.41 32.09 12.55
C PRO A 15 8.47 31.37 13.43
N LEU A 16 8.79 30.11 13.14
CA LEU A 16 9.80 29.32 13.84
C LEU A 16 11.16 29.30 13.12
N LEU A 17 11.26 29.93 11.94
CA LEU A 17 12.52 30.01 11.19
C LEU A 17 13.49 31.01 11.85
N PRO A 18 14.77 30.63 12.04
CA PRO A 18 15.74 31.53 12.66
C PRO A 18 16.18 32.64 11.69
N GLY A 19 15.90 33.89 12.04
CA GLY A 19 16.34 35.08 11.28
C GLY A 19 17.84 35.42 11.41
N THR A 20 18.60 34.71 12.24
CA THR A 20 20.01 34.98 12.53
C THR A 20 20.97 34.15 11.68
N ARG A 21 22.00 34.80 11.12
CA ARG A 21 23.09 34.14 10.38
C ARG A 21 23.78 33.09 11.27
N GLY A 22 24.07 31.93 10.68
CA GLY A 22 24.69 30.78 11.35
C GLY A 22 23.69 29.73 11.85
N CYS A 23 22.43 30.09 12.11
CA CYS A 23 21.40 29.13 12.44
C CYS A 23 20.85 28.43 11.19
N ARG A 24 20.73 27.09 11.26
CA ARG A 24 20.06 26.24 10.26
C ARG A 24 18.82 25.61 10.88
N ALA A 25 17.77 25.45 10.08
CA ALA A 25 16.58 24.67 10.42
C ALA A 25 16.52 23.41 9.52
N LEU A 26 16.26 22.25 10.13
CA LEU A 26 15.85 21.04 9.43
C LEU A 26 14.33 20.88 9.64
N ILE A 27 13.59 20.63 8.56
CA ILE A 27 12.13 20.53 8.59
C ILE A 27 11.75 19.19 7.97
N THR A 28 10.96 18.38 8.67
CA THR A 28 10.33 17.18 8.09
C THR A 28 8.85 17.51 7.81
N SER A 29 8.31 16.96 6.72
CA SER A 29 6.89 17.10 6.38
C SER A 29 6.47 15.94 5.48
N ARG A 30 5.17 15.60 5.53
CA ARG A 30 4.56 14.56 4.69
C ARG A 30 4.00 15.08 3.36
N ARG A 31 4.25 16.37 3.05
CA ARG A 31 3.82 17.04 1.83
C ARG A 31 4.85 18.09 1.42
N PRO A 32 4.95 18.44 0.14
CA PRO A 32 5.68 19.63 -0.29
C PRO A 32 5.17 20.88 0.44
N LEU A 33 6.12 21.68 0.93
CA LEU A 33 5.89 23.01 1.52
C LEU A 33 6.46 24.08 0.57
N PRO A 34 5.76 24.40 -0.55
CA PRO A 34 6.32 25.27 -1.59
C PRO A 34 6.61 26.69 -1.09
N ASP A 35 5.79 27.17 -0.15
CA ASP A 35 5.76 28.57 0.30
C ASP A 35 6.86 28.92 1.34
N LEU A 36 7.73 27.96 1.65
CA LEU A 36 8.96 28.18 2.44
C LEU A 36 10.13 28.70 1.59
N GLY A 37 9.92 28.97 0.30
CA GLY A 37 10.90 29.64 -0.56
C GLY A 37 12.16 28.81 -0.80
N ALA A 38 13.33 29.41 -0.56
CA ALA A 38 14.66 28.88 -0.90
C ALA A 38 15.14 27.70 -0.01
N ALA A 39 14.23 26.98 0.64
CA ALA A 39 14.56 25.76 1.36
C ALA A 39 14.94 24.63 0.38
N ALA A 40 16.14 24.08 0.53
CA ALA A 40 16.56 22.86 -0.18
C ALA A 40 15.66 21.68 0.24
N ARG A 41 15.15 20.93 -0.75
CA ARG A 41 14.19 19.84 -0.53
C ARG A 41 14.85 18.51 -0.86
N TYR A 42 14.83 17.61 0.11
CA TYR A 42 15.37 16.27 -0.01
C TYR A 42 14.20 15.27 0.08
N PRO A 43 13.69 14.75 -1.05
CA PRO A 43 12.68 13.70 -1.00
C PRO A 43 13.31 12.45 -0.39
N VAL A 44 12.66 11.89 0.63
CA VAL A 44 13.09 10.62 1.24
C VAL A 44 12.43 9.49 0.45
N PRO A 45 13.19 8.63 -0.26
CA PRO A 45 12.63 7.50 -0.98
C PRO A 45 12.25 6.36 -0.02
N VAL A 46 11.67 5.29 -0.57
CA VAL A 46 11.68 3.97 0.08
C VAL A 46 13.11 3.43 0.19
N LEU A 47 13.35 2.42 1.02
CA LEU A 47 14.69 1.81 1.13
C LEU A 47 15.12 1.14 -0.19
N ALA A 48 16.42 1.02 -0.42
CA ALA A 48 16.89 0.09 -1.43
C ALA A 48 16.61 -1.37 -0.99
N PRO A 49 16.58 -2.35 -1.92
CA PRO A 49 16.42 -3.76 -1.55
C PRO A 49 17.53 -4.27 -0.62
N GLY A 50 18.75 -3.71 -0.71
CA GLY A 50 19.85 -3.98 0.23
C GLY A 50 19.53 -3.49 1.64
N ASP A 51 19.29 -2.20 1.82
CA ASP A 51 18.96 -1.58 3.11
C ASP A 51 17.69 -2.20 3.74
N SER A 52 16.75 -2.65 2.92
CA SER A 52 15.56 -3.40 3.37
C SER A 52 15.94 -4.70 4.07
N LEU A 53 16.88 -5.47 3.51
CA LEU A 53 17.40 -6.67 4.13
C LEU A 53 18.24 -6.37 5.37
N GLU A 54 19.00 -5.27 5.40
CA GLU A 54 19.75 -4.87 6.60
C GLU A 54 18.82 -4.45 7.75
N LEU A 55 17.76 -3.69 7.45
CA LEU A 55 16.73 -3.36 8.44
C LEU A 55 16.04 -4.63 8.97
N LEU A 56 15.65 -5.56 8.10
CA LEU A 56 15.06 -6.83 8.53
C LEU A 56 16.04 -7.71 9.33
N ARG A 57 17.35 -7.70 9.03
CA ARG A 57 18.36 -8.35 9.89
C ARG A 57 18.43 -7.71 11.28
N ALA A 58 18.25 -6.39 11.38
CA ALA A 58 18.26 -5.67 12.65
C ALA A 58 16.97 -5.89 13.47
N THR A 59 15.80 -6.02 12.83
CA THR A 59 14.49 -6.14 13.52
C THR A 59 13.98 -7.57 13.69
N ALA A 60 14.20 -8.47 12.72
CA ALA A 60 13.90 -9.90 12.86
C ALA A 60 15.07 -10.72 13.44
N GLY A 61 16.31 -10.31 13.14
CA GLY A 61 17.53 -11.04 13.50
C GLY A 61 18.25 -11.63 12.29
N ALA A 62 19.58 -11.58 12.30
CA ALA A 62 20.40 -11.94 11.13
C ALA A 62 20.25 -13.42 10.72
N GLU A 63 20.21 -14.34 11.69
CA GLU A 63 20.03 -15.77 11.44
C GLU A 63 18.69 -16.05 10.75
N ARG A 64 17.60 -15.44 11.23
CA ARG A 64 16.25 -15.62 10.67
C ARG A 64 16.15 -15.15 9.22
N VAL A 65 16.84 -14.05 8.87
CA VAL A 65 16.91 -13.56 7.49
C VAL A 65 17.83 -14.43 6.61
N ALA A 66 18.85 -15.07 7.19
CA ALA A 66 19.76 -15.96 6.46
C ALA A 66 19.13 -17.31 6.09
N MET A 67 18.01 -17.71 6.71
CA MET A 67 17.33 -18.97 6.42
C MET A 67 16.78 -19.05 4.98
N ASP A 68 16.21 -17.95 4.47
CA ASP A 68 15.64 -17.87 3.12
C ASP A 68 15.63 -16.39 2.68
N ILE A 69 16.76 -15.94 2.12
CA ILE A 69 16.90 -14.55 1.62
C ILE A 69 15.86 -14.25 0.51
N PRO A 70 15.62 -15.10 -0.50
CA PRO A 70 14.57 -14.88 -1.50
C PRO A 70 13.17 -14.63 -0.92
N ALA A 71 12.71 -15.42 0.06
CA ALA A 71 11.42 -15.19 0.70
C ALA A 71 11.36 -13.85 1.46
N VAL A 72 12.46 -13.49 2.14
CA VAL A 72 12.55 -12.18 2.84
C VAL A 72 12.60 -11.01 1.85
N GLN A 73 13.22 -11.16 0.68
CA GLN A 73 13.15 -10.18 -0.41
C GLN A 73 11.72 -10.02 -0.91
N GLN A 74 11.02 -11.11 -1.21
CA GLN A 74 9.61 -11.07 -1.64
C GLN A 74 8.69 -10.40 -0.60
N ILE A 75 8.94 -10.60 0.69
CA ILE A 75 8.23 -9.88 1.77
C ILE A 75 8.55 -8.38 1.73
N ALA A 76 9.81 -7.99 1.53
CA ALA A 76 10.19 -6.58 1.41
C ALA A 76 9.57 -5.90 0.17
N ASP A 77 9.48 -6.62 -0.96
CA ASP A 77 8.85 -6.17 -2.21
C ASP A 77 7.33 -5.97 -2.01
N LEU A 78 6.65 -6.91 -1.33
CA LEU A 78 5.22 -6.80 -0.98
C LEU A 78 4.93 -5.64 -0.01
N LEU A 79 5.91 -5.27 0.83
CA LEU A 79 5.87 -4.08 1.69
C LEU A 79 6.41 -2.81 1.00
N GLY A 80 6.77 -2.90 -0.30
CA GLY A 80 7.34 -1.83 -1.13
C GLY A 80 8.50 -1.07 -0.49
N HIS A 81 9.34 -1.79 0.27
CA HIS A 81 10.53 -1.26 0.95
C HIS A 81 10.28 -0.11 1.95
N LEU A 82 9.06 0.03 2.50
CA LEU A 82 8.75 1.07 3.49
C LEU A 82 9.40 0.75 4.87
N PRO A 83 10.30 1.61 5.41
CA PRO A 83 11.03 1.30 6.64
C PRO A 83 10.15 0.98 7.84
N LEU A 84 9.02 1.68 8.01
CA LEU A 84 8.11 1.47 9.14
C LEU A 84 7.41 0.10 9.09
N ALA A 85 7.01 -0.34 7.90
CA ALA A 85 6.36 -1.63 7.69
C ALA A 85 7.35 -2.79 7.82
N LEU A 86 8.54 -2.65 7.23
CA LEU A 86 9.67 -3.57 7.42
C LEU A 86 10.04 -3.71 8.90
N SER A 87 10.03 -2.60 9.66
CA SER A 87 10.32 -2.62 11.09
C SER A 87 9.26 -3.38 11.88
N LEU A 88 7.97 -3.12 11.61
CA LEU A 88 6.85 -3.79 12.28
C LEU A 88 6.89 -5.30 12.03
N ILE A 89 6.96 -5.71 10.75
CA ILE A 89 6.99 -7.12 10.36
C ILE A 89 8.26 -7.83 10.85
N GLY A 90 9.40 -7.16 10.88
CA GLY A 90 10.62 -7.73 11.45
C GLY A 90 10.50 -8.00 12.96
N HIS A 91 9.93 -7.08 13.73
CA HIS A 91 9.64 -7.35 15.15
C HIS A 91 8.62 -8.49 15.31
N HIS A 92 7.55 -8.53 14.50
CA HIS A 92 6.61 -9.66 14.51
C HIS A 92 7.31 -11.00 14.22
N MET A 93 8.27 -11.06 13.28
CA MET A 93 9.08 -12.26 13.01
C MET A 93 9.97 -12.68 14.18
N ARG A 94 10.51 -11.72 14.95
CA ARG A 94 11.29 -11.98 16.16
C ARG A 94 10.40 -12.54 17.28
N ASP A 95 9.22 -11.96 17.47
CA ASP A 95 8.32 -12.28 18.58
C ASP A 95 7.50 -13.57 18.31
N HIS A 96 7.37 -13.98 17.04
CA HIS A 96 6.66 -15.19 16.61
C HIS A 96 7.58 -16.20 15.88
N PRO A 97 8.62 -16.75 16.53
CA PRO A 97 9.61 -17.62 15.88
C PRO A 97 9.03 -18.94 15.33
N ALA A 98 7.85 -19.36 15.84
CA ALA A 98 7.13 -20.54 15.38
C ALA A 98 6.45 -20.37 14.00
N TRP A 99 6.24 -19.13 13.53
CA TRP A 99 5.78 -18.88 12.16
C TRP A 99 6.93 -19.16 11.18
N THR A 100 6.61 -19.71 10.01
CA THR A 100 7.53 -19.79 8.86
C THR A 100 7.58 -18.45 8.13
N LEU A 101 8.43 -18.30 7.11
CA LEU A 101 8.34 -17.14 6.20
C LEU A 101 7.13 -17.26 5.23
N GLY A 102 6.62 -18.47 5.01
CA GLY A 102 5.44 -18.72 4.17
C GLY A 102 4.13 -18.20 4.77
N ASP A 103 4.05 -18.06 6.09
CA ASP A 103 2.88 -17.51 6.79
C ASP A 103 2.73 -15.99 6.61
N TYR A 104 3.76 -15.33 6.05
CA TYR A 104 3.79 -13.89 5.73
C TYR A 104 3.51 -13.61 4.24
N TYR A 105 2.70 -14.41 3.55
CA TYR A 105 2.33 -14.15 2.15
C TYR A 105 0.94 -13.53 1.95
N ARG A 106 0.87 -12.47 1.15
CA ARG A 106 -0.34 -11.74 0.74
C ARG A 106 -1.11 -11.10 1.93
N GLU A 107 -2.26 -11.64 2.30
CA GLU A 107 -3.23 -10.95 3.19
C GLU A 107 -2.78 -10.81 4.65
N PRO A 108 -2.23 -11.84 5.33
CA PRO A 108 -1.67 -11.68 6.67
C PRO A 108 -0.60 -10.59 6.71
N LEU A 109 0.30 -10.55 5.73
CA LEU A 109 1.39 -9.57 5.68
C LEU A 109 0.88 -8.13 5.60
N LEU A 110 -0.04 -7.84 4.67
CA LEU A 110 -0.60 -6.50 4.52
C LEU A 110 -1.46 -6.09 5.72
N THR A 111 -2.10 -7.06 6.38
CA THR A 111 -2.91 -6.83 7.60
C THR A 111 -2.01 -6.51 8.80
N LEU A 112 -1.01 -7.35 9.07
CA LEU A 112 0.00 -7.15 10.12
C LEU A 112 0.80 -5.85 9.88
N ALA A 113 1.19 -5.54 8.64
CA ALA A 113 1.86 -4.28 8.32
C ALA A 113 0.95 -3.04 8.36
N LEU A 114 -0.37 -3.22 8.54
CA LEU A 114 -1.34 -2.18 8.90
C LEU A 114 -1.72 -2.19 10.39
N GLU A 115 -0.96 -2.91 11.23
CA GLU A 115 -1.01 -2.73 12.68
C GLU A 115 -0.40 -1.36 13.10
N ASP A 116 -0.39 -1.10 14.41
CA ASP A 116 -0.32 0.28 14.91
C ASP A 116 0.98 1.01 14.53
N GLY A 117 0.81 2.25 14.06
CA GLY A 117 1.86 3.03 13.43
C GLY A 117 1.56 3.32 11.96
N VAL A 118 1.51 2.30 11.09
CA VAL A 118 1.31 2.50 9.64
C VAL A 118 -0.11 2.97 9.32
N ARG A 119 -1.14 2.28 9.84
CA ARG A 119 -2.55 2.69 9.71
C ARG A 119 -2.78 4.09 10.30
N THR A 120 -2.16 4.40 11.44
CA THR A 120 -2.19 5.74 12.05
C THR A 120 -1.54 6.80 11.15
N ALA A 121 -0.42 6.48 10.49
CA ALA A 121 0.25 7.38 9.57
C ALA A 121 -0.60 7.66 8.32
N LEU A 122 -1.21 6.63 7.73
CA LEU A 122 -2.10 6.75 6.56
C LEU A 122 -3.38 7.53 6.91
N ALA A 123 -4.02 7.24 8.04
CA ALA A 123 -5.20 7.97 8.51
C ALA A 123 -4.91 9.46 8.78
N ALA A 124 -3.72 9.78 9.32
CA ALA A 124 -3.27 11.17 9.51
C ALA A 124 -2.96 11.93 8.20
N SER A 125 -2.91 11.23 7.06
CA SER A 125 -2.87 11.83 5.71
C SER A 125 -4.27 11.90 5.08
N ASP A 126 -5.05 10.81 5.12
CA ASP A 126 -6.42 10.75 4.57
C ASP A 126 -7.35 11.81 5.21
N THR A 127 -7.27 12.00 6.52
CA THR A 127 -8.06 13.03 7.25
C THR A 127 -7.84 14.46 6.76
N ARG A 128 -6.72 14.76 6.10
CA ARG A 128 -6.40 16.10 5.57
C ARG A 128 -6.83 16.30 4.11
N LEU A 129 -7.23 15.24 3.43
CA LEU A 129 -7.63 15.30 2.02
C LEU A 129 -9.03 15.93 1.85
N PRO A 130 -9.26 16.72 0.78
CA PRO A 130 -10.60 17.10 0.34
C PRO A 130 -11.49 15.87 0.11
N LYS A 131 -12.80 15.98 0.40
CA LYS A 131 -13.77 14.86 0.34
C LYS A 131 -13.72 14.07 -0.98
N GLY A 132 -13.51 14.74 -2.11
CA GLY A 132 -13.39 14.09 -3.42
C GLY A 132 -12.10 13.27 -3.60
N ALA A 133 -10.98 13.70 -3.01
CA ALA A 133 -9.72 12.96 -3.03
C ALA A 133 -9.77 11.73 -2.09
N ARG A 134 -10.36 11.86 -0.89
CA ARG A 134 -10.65 10.71 0.00
C ARG A 134 -11.48 9.64 -0.71
N ARG A 135 -12.53 10.08 -1.41
CA ARG A 135 -13.39 9.18 -2.18
C ARG A 135 -12.66 8.54 -3.35
N LEU A 136 -11.81 9.28 -4.08
CA LEU A 136 -10.98 8.69 -5.14
C LEU A 136 -10.04 7.62 -4.59
N LEU A 137 -9.33 7.88 -3.48
CA LEU A 137 -8.44 6.93 -2.82
C LEU A 137 -9.16 5.61 -2.48
N ARG A 138 -10.32 5.70 -1.82
CA ARG A 138 -11.16 4.54 -1.51
C ARG A 138 -11.60 3.80 -2.77
N LEU A 139 -12.10 4.51 -3.78
CA LEU A 139 -12.59 3.88 -5.01
C LEU A 139 -11.47 3.27 -5.85
N SER A 140 -10.23 3.75 -5.76
CA SER A 140 -9.07 3.10 -6.39
C SER A 140 -8.71 1.74 -5.77
N ALA A 141 -9.22 1.39 -4.59
CA ALA A 141 -9.15 0.02 -4.09
C ALA A 141 -9.88 -0.99 -5.00
N LEU A 142 -10.91 -0.55 -5.73
CA LEU A 142 -11.65 -1.38 -6.68
C LEU A 142 -10.87 -1.70 -7.98
N HIS A 143 -9.70 -1.07 -8.17
CA HIS A 143 -8.75 -1.42 -9.23
C HIS A 143 -7.73 -2.44 -8.68
N PRO A 144 -7.17 -3.35 -9.50
CA PRO A 144 -6.01 -4.16 -9.10
C PRO A 144 -4.81 -3.30 -8.64
N LEU A 145 -3.79 -3.94 -8.07
CA LEU A 145 -2.49 -3.33 -7.74
C LEU A 145 -1.63 -2.96 -8.98
N GLU A 146 -2.26 -2.92 -10.16
CA GLU A 146 -1.69 -2.51 -11.44
C GLU A 146 -1.66 -0.96 -11.55
N GLU A 147 -1.05 -0.45 -12.63
CA GLU A 147 -1.09 0.97 -12.93
C GLU A 147 -2.53 1.45 -13.19
N LEU A 148 -2.94 2.50 -12.48
CA LEU A 148 -4.22 3.17 -12.60
C LEU A 148 -4.07 4.40 -13.51
N ASP A 149 -4.58 4.34 -14.74
CA ASP A 149 -4.59 5.51 -15.62
C ASP A 149 -5.71 6.51 -15.29
N ALA A 150 -5.54 7.76 -15.71
CA ALA A 150 -6.44 8.86 -15.38
C ALA A 150 -7.89 8.66 -15.89
N ALA A 151 -8.11 7.93 -16.99
CA ALA A 151 -9.46 7.65 -17.48
C ALA A 151 -10.14 6.55 -16.65
N THR A 152 -9.40 5.53 -16.20
CA THR A 152 -9.91 4.51 -15.27
C THR A 152 -10.25 5.12 -13.91
N ALA A 153 -9.40 6.01 -13.38
CA ALA A 153 -9.71 6.82 -12.20
C ALA A 153 -10.96 7.69 -12.38
N THR A 154 -11.16 8.25 -13.58
CA THR A 154 -12.32 9.09 -13.94
C THR A 154 -13.61 8.26 -13.99
N ALA A 155 -13.56 7.06 -14.57
CA ALA A 155 -14.67 6.11 -14.57
C ALA A 155 -15.06 5.69 -13.14
N LEU A 156 -14.08 5.31 -12.31
CA LEU A 156 -14.30 5.00 -10.89
C LEU A 156 -14.99 6.15 -10.15
N LEU A 157 -14.44 7.36 -10.21
CA LEU A 157 -14.94 8.50 -9.44
C LEU A 157 -16.31 9.01 -9.93
N GLY A 158 -16.61 8.88 -11.24
CA GLY A 158 -17.84 9.39 -11.84
C GLY A 158 -17.92 10.91 -11.85
N LYS A 159 -16.82 11.58 -12.22
CA LYS A 159 -16.67 13.04 -12.30
C LYS A 159 -15.96 13.45 -13.59
N PRO A 160 -16.01 14.73 -14.01
CA PRO A 160 -15.25 15.19 -15.18
C PRO A 160 -13.74 14.96 -15.00
N ALA A 161 -13.02 14.68 -16.09
CA ALA A 161 -11.59 14.35 -16.06
C ALA A 161 -10.75 15.39 -15.29
N THR A 162 -11.00 16.69 -15.50
CA THR A 162 -10.32 17.81 -14.81
C THR A 162 -10.48 17.78 -13.28
N VAL A 163 -11.61 17.28 -12.78
CA VAL A 163 -11.87 17.10 -11.33
C VAL A 163 -11.13 15.87 -10.81
N THR A 164 -11.08 14.79 -11.60
CA THR A 164 -10.29 13.59 -11.28
C THR A 164 -8.79 13.91 -11.25
N GLU A 165 -8.28 14.64 -12.24
CA GLU A 165 -6.87 15.07 -12.36
C GLU A 165 -6.44 15.91 -11.15
N TYR A 166 -7.27 16.88 -10.73
CA TYR A 166 -7.04 17.63 -9.50
C TYR A 166 -6.93 16.71 -8.27
N HIS A 167 -7.79 15.70 -8.15
CA HIS A 167 -7.74 14.74 -7.04
C HIS A 167 -6.55 13.77 -7.12
N LEU A 168 -6.15 13.33 -8.32
CA LEU A 168 -4.92 12.54 -8.54
C LEU A 168 -3.67 13.34 -8.16
N ALA A 169 -3.59 14.61 -8.58
CA ALA A 169 -2.51 15.52 -8.16
C ALA A 169 -2.51 15.76 -6.65
N THR A 170 -3.69 15.88 -6.02
CA THR A 170 -3.83 16.00 -4.57
C THR A 170 -3.30 14.76 -3.85
N LEU A 171 -3.67 13.55 -4.29
CA LEU A 171 -3.21 12.29 -3.71
C LEU A 171 -1.70 12.05 -3.92
N THR A 172 -1.17 12.50 -5.06
CA THR A 172 0.28 12.46 -5.36
C THR A 172 1.05 13.42 -4.45
N THR A 173 0.50 14.61 -4.20
CA THR A 173 1.07 15.63 -3.29
C THR A 173 1.04 15.19 -1.82
N ALA A 174 0.11 14.30 -1.46
CA ALA A 174 0.02 13.66 -0.15
C ALA A 174 0.82 12.33 -0.05
N HIS A 175 1.58 11.96 -1.10
CA HIS A 175 2.35 10.72 -1.21
C HIS A 175 1.56 9.42 -0.99
N LEU A 176 0.23 9.45 -1.21
CA LEU A 176 -0.64 8.28 -1.11
C LEU A 176 -0.68 7.48 -2.42
N ILE A 177 -0.47 8.15 -3.56
CA ILE A 177 -0.20 7.54 -4.86
C ILE A 177 1.09 8.10 -5.43
N GLN A 178 1.76 7.35 -6.30
CA GLN A 178 2.94 7.82 -7.04
C GLN A 178 2.62 7.87 -8.53
N ARG A 179 3.31 8.74 -9.30
CA ARG A 179 3.15 8.80 -10.75
C ARG A 179 4.23 7.97 -11.44
N THR A 180 3.83 7.13 -12.38
CA THR A 180 4.71 6.24 -13.14
C THR A 180 5.45 6.99 -14.27
N ALA A 181 6.47 6.36 -14.85
CA ALA A 181 7.11 6.85 -16.09
C ALA A 181 6.14 6.82 -17.30
N SER A 182 5.20 5.88 -17.29
CA SER A 182 4.08 5.73 -18.24
C SER A 182 3.02 6.84 -18.11
N GLY A 183 2.99 7.57 -16.99
CA GLY A 183 2.11 8.71 -16.75
C GLY A 183 0.77 8.39 -16.10
N GLY A 184 0.45 7.11 -15.85
CA GLY A 184 -0.57 6.71 -14.89
C GLY A 184 -0.07 6.80 -13.45
N PHE A 185 -0.76 6.12 -12.54
CA PHE A 185 -0.56 6.24 -11.10
C PHE A 185 -0.52 4.87 -10.44
N GLN A 186 0.34 4.70 -9.45
CA GLN A 186 0.45 3.46 -8.68
C GLN A 186 0.10 3.73 -7.21
N LEU A 187 -0.71 2.84 -6.62
CA LEU A 187 -0.91 2.78 -5.17
C LEU A 187 0.16 1.87 -4.57
N HIS A 188 0.74 2.30 -3.46
CA HIS A 188 1.56 1.41 -2.63
C HIS A 188 0.68 0.29 -2.04
N PRO A 189 1.12 -0.98 -1.94
CA PRO A 189 0.30 -2.09 -1.44
C PRO A 189 -0.40 -1.81 -0.10
N LEU A 190 0.31 -1.22 0.87
CA LEU A 190 -0.28 -0.83 2.17
C LEU A 190 -1.30 0.33 2.05
N THR A 191 -1.14 1.23 1.08
CA THR A 191 -2.12 2.29 0.82
C THR A 191 -3.36 1.75 0.12
N HIS A 192 -3.21 0.74 -0.74
CA HIS A 192 -4.31 0.00 -1.36
C HIS A 192 -5.09 -0.82 -0.32
N ALA A 193 -4.40 -1.60 0.53
CA ALA A 193 -5.03 -2.35 1.63
C ALA A 193 -5.71 -1.43 2.66
N TYR A 194 -5.14 -0.26 2.96
CA TYR A 194 -5.81 0.77 3.76
C TYR A 194 -7.06 1.32 3.06
N ALA A 195 -7.01 1.54 1.73
CA ALA A 195 -8.18 1.95 0.97
C ALA A 195 -9.26 0.85 0.89
N GLU A 196 -8.88 -0.43 0.88
CA GLU A 196 -9.76 -1.60 1.01
C GLU A 196 -10.44 -1.68 2.39
N GLU A 197 -9.74 -1.32 3.48
CA GLU A 197 -10.37 -1.11 4.80
C GLU A 197 -11.38 0.06 4.74
N ARG A 198 -10.93 1.24 4.27
CA ARG A 198 -11.74 2.47 4.31
C ARG A 198 -12.96 2.44 3.39
N ILE A 199 -12.92 1.79 2.23
CA ILE A 199 -14.07 1.74 1.32
C ILE A 199 -15.25 1.00 1.96
N CYS A 200 -15.01 -0.09 2.70
CA CYS A 200 -16.04 -0.85 3.40
C CYS A 200 -16.73 -0.05 4.52
N VAL A 201 -16.00 0.86 5.17
CA VAL A 201 -16.48 1.65 6.32
C VAL A 201 -17.08 2.99 5.90
N ASP A 202 -16.48 3.69 4.94
CA ASP A 202 -16.80 5.08 4.64
C ASP A 202 -17.67 5.31 3.38
N GLU A 203 -17.75 4.37 2.43
CA GLU A 203 -18.56 4.53 1.20
C GLU A 203 -19.83 3.67 1.24
N PRO A 204 -21.04 4.27 1.08
CA PRO A 204 -22.28 3.51 0.93
C PRO A 204 -22.19 2.45 -0.17
N ALA A 205 -22.66 1.22 0.10
CA ALA A 205 -22.61 0.11 -0.85
C ALA A 205 -23.29 0.38 -2.20
N THR A 206 -24.23 1.34 -2.26
CA THR A 206 -24.79 1.89 -3.50
C THR A 206 -23.75 2.62 -4.36
N HIS A 207 -22.90 3.46 -3.74
CA HIS A 207 -21.80 4.15 -4.41
C HIS A 207 -20.73 3.18 -4.91
N ILE A 208 -20.39 2.16 -4.11
CA ILE A 208 -19.43 1.11 -4.50
C ILE A 208 -19.93 0.39 -5.76
N ARG A 209 -21.20 -0.06 -5.78
CA ARG A 209 -21.82 -0.69 -6.96
C ARG A 209 -21.85 0.23 -8.18
N GLN A 210 -22.14 1.52 -8.00
CA GLN A 210 -22.12 2.50 -9.09
C GLN A 210 -20.71 2.74 -9.65
N ALA A 211 -19.67 2.77 -8.81
CA ALA A 211 -18.28 2.90 -9.26
C ALA A 211 -17.81 1.66 -10.02
N LEU A 212 -18.13 0.47 -9.51
CA LEU A 212 -17.82 -0.79 -10.18
C LEU A 212 -18.53 -0.93 -11.54
N ALA A 213 -19.80 -0.51 -11.63
CA ALA A 213 -20.54 -0.50 -12.89
C ALA A 213 -19.86 0.40 -13.95
N ARG A 214 -19.37 1.58 -13.56
CA ARG A 214 -18.61 2.46 -14.47
C ARG A 214 -17.24 1.88 -14.85
N LEU A 215 -16.54 1.25 -13.91
CA LEU A 215 -15.25 0.57 -14.18
C LEU A 215 -15.41 -0.53 -15.23
N LEU A 216 -16.43 -1.37 -15.09
CA LEU A 216 -16.73 -2.47 -16.03
C LEU A 216 -17.12 -1.96 -17.42
N GLU A 217 -17.85 -0.85 -17.50
CA GLU A 217 -18.23 -0.27 -18.79
C GLU A 217 -17.01 0.37 -19.50
N HIS A 218 -16.17 1.07 -18.75
CA HIS A 218 -14.90 1.61 -19.23
C HIS A 218 -13.93 0.49 -19.69
N SER A 219 -13.87 -0.63 -18.98
CA SER A 219 -13.02 -1.76 -19.38
C SER A 219 -13.52 -2.47 -20.64
N ARG A 220 -14.85 -2.63 -20.79
CA ARG A 220 -15.46 -3.12 -22.05
C ARG A 220 -15.11 -2.23 -23.23
N GLY A 221 -15.22 -0.90 -23.07
CA GLY A 221 -14.86 0.08 -24.10
C GLY A 221 -13.38 0.05 -24.53
N ARG A 222 -12.51 -0.60 -23.74
CA ARG A 222 -11.09 -0.84 -24.03
C ARG A 222 -10.77 -2.30 -24.41
N GLY A 223 -11.76 -3.18 -24.53
CA GLY A 223 -11.56 -4.60 -24.82
C GLY A 223 -10.93 -5.41 -23.66
N ALA A 224 -10.88 -4.85 -22.45
CA ALA A 224 -10.21 -5.46 -21.31
C ALA A 224 -11.15 -6.39 -20.51
N THR A 225 -10.81 -7.68 -20.47
CA THR A 225 -11.57 -8.72 -19.76
C THR A 225 -11.37 -8.64 -18.24
N VAL A 226 -12.05 -7.68 -17.61
CA VAL A 226 -12.12 -7.54 -16.15
C VAL A 226 -13.02 -8.63 -15.58
N ARG A 227 -12.43 -9.69 -15.02
CA ARG A 227 -13.14 -10.80 -14.37
C ARG A 227 -13.30 -10.48 -12.88
N LEU A 228 -14.54 -10.27 -12.43
CA LEU A 228 -14.82 -10.09 -11.00
C LEU A 228 -14.65 -11.41 -10.25
N GLY A 229 -13.75 -11.42 -9.28
CA GLY A 229 -13.81 -12.35 -8.15
C GLY A 229 -14.47 -11.71 -6.93
N THR A 230 -14.45 -12.42 -5.81
CA THR A 230 -14.84 -11.88 -4.51
C THR A 230 -13.61 -11.83 -3.61
N ARG A 231 -13.43 -10.75 -2.84
CA ARG A 231 -12.48 -10.66 -1.71
C ARG A 231 -13.29 -10.52 -0.43
N THR A 232 -12.89 -11.22 0.64
CA THR A 232 -13.52 -11.10 1.96
C THR A 232 -12.59 -10.29 2.86
N LEU A 233 -12.90 -9.03 3.06
CA LEU A 233 -12.12 -8.10 3.87
C LEU A 233 -12.86 -7.88 5.19
N HIS A 234 -12.28 -8.33 6.31
CA HIS A 234 -12.88 -8.18 7.65
C HIS A 234 -14.37 -8.61 7.72
N GLY A 235 -14.71 -9.71 7.03
CA GLY A 235 -16.08 -10.26 6.94
C GLY A 235 -16.96 -9.69 5.82
N PHE A 236 -16.60 -8.55 5.21
CA PHE A 236 -17.32 -7.96 4.09
C PHE A 236 -16.91 -8.59 2.75
N ARG A 237 -17.89 -9.05 1.96
CA ARG A 237 -17.67 -9.57 0.60
C ARG A 237 -17.73 -8.43 -0.42
N LEU A 238 -16.58 -8.01 -0.95
CA LEU A 238 -16.51 -7.09 -2.08
C LEU A 238 -16.37 -7.85 -3.41
N PRO A 239 -17.16 -7.51 -4.46
CA PRO A 239 -16.86 -7.91 -5.83
C PRO A 239 -15.70 -7.07 -6.39
N MET A 240 -14.59 -7.73 -6.73
CA MET A 240 -13.29 -7.12 -7.03
C MET A 240 -12.70 -7.73 -8.31
N PRO A 241 -12.11 -6.94 -9.23
CA PRO A 241 -11.33 -7.46 -10.34
C PRO A 241 -10.23 -8.46 -9.92
N ARG A 242 -10.05 -9.54 -10.71
CA ARG A 242 -8.91 -10.47 -10.62
C ARG A 242 -8.33 -10.72 -12.03
N GLN A 243 -7.00 -10.75 -12.13
CA GLN A 243 -6.27 -11.46 -13.20
C GLN A 243 -5.14 -12.31 -12.57
N HIS A 244 -4.48 -13.15 -13.39
CA HIS A 244 -3.74 -14.32 -12.91
C HIS A 244 -2.30 -14.05 -12.45
N ALA A 245 -1.95 -14.52 -11.26
CA ALA A 245 -0.59 -14.81 -10.82
C ALA A 245 -0.58 -15.91 -9.74
N GLU A 246 -1.03 -17.11 -10.13
CA GLU A 246 -0.71 -18.43 -9.55
C GLU A 246 -1.46 -19.48 -10.39
N ALA A 247 -0.85 -20.64 -10.63
CA ALA A 247 -1.46 -21.76 -11.35
C ALA A 247 -2.08 -22.75 -10.36
N ASP A 248 -3.10 -23.49 -10.79
CA ASP A 248 -3.64 -24.64 -10.05
C ASP A 248 -2.62 -25.80 -10.04
N VAL A 249 -1.59 -25.67 -9.22
CA VAL A 249 -0.74 -26.79 -8.80
C VAL A 249 -1.38 -27.39 -7.56
N GLU A 250 -2.34 -28.31 -7.76
CA GLU A 250 -2.81 -29.17 -6.68
C GLU A 250 -1.59 -29.82 -5.99
N PRO A 251 -1.42 -29.68 -4.67
CA PRO A 251 -0.43 -30.47 -3.95
C PRO A 251 -0.90 -31.93 -3.94
N ARG A 252 -0.44 -32.71 -4.91
CA ARG A 252 -0.66 -34.16 -4.98
C ARG A 252 -0.12 -34.83 -3.72
N LEU A 253 -1.00 -35.03 -2.74
CA LEU A 253 -0.71 -35.74 -1.52
C LEU A 253 -0.13 -37.13 -1.88
N PRO A 254 1.06 -37.51 -1.37
CA PRO A 254 1.62 -38.82 -1.64
C PRO A 254 0.69 -39.89 -1.06
N GLN A 255 0.11 -40.72 -1.91
CA GLN A 255 -0.76 -41.81 -1.49
C GLN A 255 0.00 -42.74 -0.54
N GLN A 256 -0.38 -42.75 0.73
CA GLN A 256 0.13 -43.72 1.69
C GLN A 256 -0.32 -45.12 1.25
N ARG A 257 0.60 -45.91 0.71
CA ARG A 257 0.42 -47.36 0.51
C ARG A 257 0.46 -48.07 1.87
N GLY A 258 -0.62 -47.95 2.63
CA GLY A 258 -0.84 -48.70 3.86
C GLY A 258 -0.88 -50.20 3.58
N ALA A 259 0.19 -50.91 3.92
CA ALA A 259 0.27 -52.37 3.77
C ALA A 259 -0.60 -53.07 4.84
N GLY A 260 -1.39 -54.09 4.43
CA GLY A 260 -2.51 -54.57 5.25
C GLY A 260 -2.89 -56.05 5.16
N ARG A 261 -1.90 -56.98 5.13
CA ARG A 261 -2.00 -58.44 5.44
C ARG A 261 -2.95 -59.30 4.55
N VAL A 262 -2.58 -60.47 3.98
CA VAL A 262 -2.01 -61.73 4.55
C VAL A 262 -3.04 -62.43 5.47
N LEU A 263 -3.51 -63.66 5.26
CA LEU A 263 -3.16 -64.77 4.33
C LEU A 263 -4.28 -64.94 3.23
N ALA A 264 -4.64 -66.07 2.57
CA ALA A 264 -4.37 -67.51 2.70
C ALA A 264 -4.57 -68.30 1.37
N ALA A 265 -4.18 -69.59 1.36
CA ALA A 265 -4.36 -70.64 0.33
C ALA A 265 -3.66 -70.43 -1.02
#